data_AF-A0A7X6V688-F1
#
_entry.id   AF-A0A7X6V688-F1
#
_cell.length_a   1.000
_cell.length_b   1.000
_cell.length_c   1.000
_cell.angle_alpha   90.00
_cell.angle_beta   90.00
_cell.angle_gamma   90.00
#
_symmetry.space_group_name_H-M   'P 1'
#
loop_
_entity.id
_entity.type
_entity.pdbx_description
1 polymer ?
#
loop_
_entity_poly.entity_id
_entity_poly.type
_entity_poly.pdbx_seq_one_letter_code
_entity_poly.pdbx_strand_id
1 'polypeptide(L)'
;MKPYVFGHELTHVIFGLLKGAKISNFKVNENGGSVRVSRTGLVVLLAPYFFPIYMVASLIIFGLLSIFFNLVGTFIGSFFALVAGVAWGFHFCYTINSFLQPQSD
;
A
#
# COMPACT_ATOMS: atom_id res chain seq x y z
N MET A 1 4.14 -7.24 -10.92
CA MET A 1 2.66 -7.25 -10.87
C MET A 1 2.11 -7.73 -9.53
N LYS A 2 2.38 -8.96 -9.04
CA LYS A 2 1.80 -9.49 -7.77
C LYS A 2 1.89 -8.56 -6.53
N PRO A 3 3.06 -7.99 -6.15
CA PRO A 3 3.13 -7.09 -5.00
C PRO A 3 2.36 -5.78 -5.24
N TYR A 4 2.41 -5.22 -6.44
CA TYR A 4 1.65 -4.02 -6.77
C TYR A 4 0.14 -4.26 -6.64
N VAL A 5 -0.40 -5.30 -7.30
CA VAL A 5 -1.83 -5.63 -7.27
C VAL A 5 -2.29 -5.93 -5.84
N PHE A 6 -1.49 -6.69 -5.07
CA PHE A 6 -1.81 -6.94 -3.68
C PHE A 6 -1.86 -5.64 -2.84
N GLY A 7 -0.84 -4.78 -2.97
CA GLY A 7 -0.81 -3.50 -2.26
C GLY A 7 -1.97 -2.58 -2.66
N HIS A 8 -2.36 -2.60 -3.93
CA HIS A 8 -3.48 -1.83 -4.48
C HIS A 8 -4.81 -2.27 -3.84
N GLU A 9 -5.14 -3.56 -3.91
CA GLU A 9 -6.36 -4.12 -3.32
C GLU A 9 -6.39 -4.00 -1.79
N LEU A 10 -5.24 -4.23 -1.14
CA LEU A 10 -5.13 -4.08 0.31
C LEU A 10 -5.38 -2.64 0.75
N THR A 11 -4.95 -1.66 -0.04
CA THR A 11 -5.18 -0.25 0.26
C THR A 11 -6.66 0.11 0.15
N HIS A 12 -7.38 -0.40 -0.85
CA HIS A 12 -8.84 -0.29 -0.91
C HIS A 12 -9.52 -0.91 0.31
N VAL A 13 -9.08 -2.11 0.73
CA VAL A 13 -9.58 -2.78 1.94
C VAL A 13 -9.41 -1.91 3.18
N ILE A 14 -8.19 -1.41 3.43
CA ILE A 14 -7.88 -0.61 4.62
C ILE A 14 -8.75 0.65 4.65
N PHE A 15 -8.81 1.40 3.55
CA PHE A 15 -9.60 2.63 3.49
C PHE A 15 -11.10 2.37 3.50
N GLY A 16 -11.55 1.25 2.93
CA GLY A 16 -12.93 0.76 3.04
C GLY A 16 -13.32 0.52 4.50
N LEU A 17 -12.49 -0.22 5.25
CA LEU A 17 -12.72 -0.46 6.69
C LEU A 17 -12.73 0.83 7.50
N LEU A 18 -11.79 1.74 7.23
CA LEU A 18 -11.75 3.06 7.89
C LEU A 18 -13.01 3.90 7.60
N LYS A 19 -13.69 3.67 6.48
CA LYS A 19 -14.98 4.29 6.12
C LYS A 19 -16.20 3.49 6.56
N GLY A 20 -16.01 2.42 7.34
CA GLY A 20 -17.09 1.56 7.84
C GLY A 20 -17.71 0.65 6.77
N ALA A 21 -16.98 0.38 5.68
CA ALA A 21 -17.42 -0.57 4.67
C ALA A 21 -17.29 -2.00 5.19
N LYS A 22 -18.27 -2.85 4.85
CA LYS A 22 -18.15 -4.30 4.96
C LYS A 22 -17.31 -4.82 3.79
N ILE A 23 -16.36 -5.69 4.08
CA ILE A 23 -15.55 -6.39 3.07
C ILE A 23 -16.15 -7.76 2.83
N SER A 24 -16.36 -8.11 1.57
CA SER A 24 -16.62 -9.48 1.16
C SER A 24 -15.70 -9.86 -0.01
N ASN A 25 -15.28 -11.13 -0.06
CA ASN A 25 -14.49 -11.71 -1.16
C ASN A 25 -13.17 -10.97 -1.47
N PHE A 26 -12.20 -10.97 -0.54
CA PHE A 26 -10.83 -10.59 -0.87
C PHE A 26 -10.15 -11.74 -1.65
N LYS A 27 -9.93 -11.57 -2.96
CA LYS A 27 -9.18 -12.54 -3.78
C LYS A 27 -8.10 -11.81 -4.59
N VAL A 28 -6.88 -12.29 -4.48
CA VAL A 28 -5.73 -11.84 -5.28
C VAL A 28 -5.23 -13.04 -6.07
N ASN A 29 -5.37 -12.99 -7.40
CA ASN A 29 -4.97 -14.05 -8.32
C ASN A 29 -3.88 -13.55 -9.28
N GLU A 30 -3.30 -14.46 -10.07
CA GLU A 30 -2.19 -14.17 -10.98
C GLU A 30 -2.54 -13.20 -12.11
N ASN A 31 -3.82 -13.14 -12.50
CA ASN A 31 -4.35 -12.30 -13.58
C ASN A 31 -4.99 -10.99 -13.08
N GLY A 32 -5.07 -10.76 -11.76
CA GLY A 32 -5.73 -9.60 -11.17
C GLY A 32 -6.22 -9.83 -9.73
N GLY A 33 -6.57 -8.75 -9.04
CA GLY A 33 -7.21 -8.78 -7.73
C GLY A 33 -8.64 -8.28 -7.84
N SER A 34 -9.54 -8.80 -7.01
CA SER A 34 -10.88 -8.20 -6.85
C SER A 34 -11.23 -8.20 -5.37
N VAL A 35 -11.66 -7.04 -4.89
CA VAL A 35 -12.21 -6.85 -3.56
C VAL A 35 -13.57 -6.21 -3.69
N ARG A 36 -14.62 -6.86 -3.18
CA ARG A 36 -15.92 -6.21 -3.05
C ARG A 36 -15.97 -5.45 -1.73
N VAL A 37 -15.78 -4.14 -1.84
CA VAL A 37 -16.02 -3.19 -0.75
C VAL A 37 -17.45 -2.66 -0.89
N SER A 38 -18.30 -2.90 0.12
CA SER A 38 -19.73 -2.53 0.08
C SER A 38 -20.01 -1.02 0.02
N ARG A 39 -19.05 -0.18 0.42
CA ARG A 39 -19.07 1.28 0.23
C ARG A 39 -17.84 1.70 -0.55
N THR A 40 -18.04 2.04 -1.81
CA THR A 40 -17.06 2.73 -2.62
C THR A 40 -17.32 4.24 -2.53
N GLY A 41 -16.28 5.01 -2.31
CA GLY A 41 -16.32 6.47 -2.32
C GLY A 41 -15.01 7.01 -2.86
N LEU A 42 -14.96 8.28 -3.25
CA LEU A 42 -13.78 8.89 -3.89
C LEU A 42 -12.47 8.60 -3.14
N VAL A 43 -12.49 8.70 -1.81
CA VAL A 43 -11.30 8.42 -0.99
C VAL A 43 -10.87 6.97 -1.09
N VAL A 44 -11.80 6.02 -1.02
CA VAL A 44 -11.48 4.58 -1.13
C VAL A 44 -10.97 4.28 -2.54
N LEU A 45 -11.60 4.84 -3.58
CA LEU A 45 -11.23 4.66 -4.98
C LEU A 45 -9.82 5.20 -5.27
N LEU A 46 -9.48 6.36 -4.72
CA LEU A 46 -8.18 6.99 -4.99
C LEU A 46 -7.08 6.53 -4.01
N ALA A 47 -7.44 5.79 -2.95
CA ALA A 47 -6.50 5.38 -1.90
C ALA A 47 -5.22 4.73 -2.43
N PRO A 48 -5.27 3.76 -3.36
CA PRO A 48 -4.05 3.12 -3.85
C PRO A 48 -3.11 4.03 -4.62
N TYR A 49 -3.59 5.18 -5.11
CA TYR A 49 -2.78 6.11 -5.89
C TYR A 49 -2.04 7.09 -4.98
N PHE A 50 -2.66 7.55 -3.89
CA PHE A 50 -2.03 8.49 -2.97
C PHE A 50 -1.36 7.84 -1.76
N PHE A 51 -1.69 6.59 -1.40
CA PHE A 51 -1.21 5.95 -0.18
C PHE A 51 -0.16 4.85 -0.46
N PRO A 52 1.14 5.10 -0.17
CA PRO A 52 2.21 4.13 -0.43
C PRO A 52 2.30 3.07 0.68
N ILE A 53 1.41 2.07 0.63
CA ILE A 53 1.22 1.06 1.70
C ILE A 53 2.53 0.40 2.16
N TYR A 54 3.45 0.07 1.25
CA TYR A 54 4.71 -0.58 1.59
C TYR A 54 5.70 0.34 2.30
N MET A 55 5.73 1.62 1.92
CA MET A 55 6.54 2.63 2.62
C MET A 55 5.97 2.85 4.02
N VAL A 56 4.65 3.00 4.14
CA VAL A 56 3.99 3.21 5.43
C VAL A 56 4.21 2.01 6.35
N ALA A 57 4.09 0.78 5.84
CA ALA A 57 4.38 -0.43 6.60
C ALA A 57 5.84 -0.45 7.12
N SER A 58 6.81 -0.10 6.27
CA SER A 58 8.22 0.03 6.67
C SER A 58 8.40 1.03 7.83
N LEU A 59 7.76 2.21 7.73
CA LEU A 59 7.83 3.24 8.76
C LEU A 59 7.14 2.83 10.07
N ILE A 60 6.00 2.14 10.01
CA ILE A 60 5.31 1.63 11.20
C ILE A 60 6.21 0.62 11.93
N ILE A 61 6.80 -0.32 11.19
CA ILE A 61 7.70 -1.33 11.78
C ILE A 61 8.92 -0.64 12.41
N PHE A 62 9.55 0.31 11.70
CA PHE A 62 10.65 1.10 12.23
C PHE A 62 10.26 1.84 13.52
N GLY A 63 9.11 2.51 13.52
CA GLY A 63 8.59 3.25 14.67
C GLY A 63 8.32 2.35 15.88
N LEU A 64 7.67 1.19 15.67
CA LEU A 64 7.41 0.22 16.73
C LEU A 64 8.71 -0.35 17.33
N LEU A 65 9.69 -0.68 16.49
CA LEU A 65 10.99 -1.13 16.98
C LEU A 65 11.73 0.00 17.71
N SER A 66 11.58 1.25 17.26
CA SER A 66 12.23 2.41 17.88
C SER A 66 11.71 2.73 19.29
N ILE A 67 10.56 2.18 19.69
CA ILE A 67 10.05 2.25 21.08
C ILE A 67 10.97 1.47 22.03
N PHE A 68 11.54 0.35 21.54
CA PHE A 68 12.36 -0.56 22.35
C PHE A 68 13.86 -0.38 22.11
N PHE A 69 14.24 0.13 20.94
CA PHE A 69 15.63 0.24 20.50
C PHE A 69 15.93 1.64 19.95
N ASN A 70 17.08 2.22 20.27
CA ASN A 70 17.50 3.45 19.59
C ASN A 70 18.08 3.12 18.22
N LEU A 71 17.24 3.17 17.18
CA LEU A 71 17.61 2.80 15.82
C LEU A 71 18.12 3.96 14.96
N VAL A 72 17.91 5.21 15.39
CA VAL A 72 18.32 6.39 14.63
C VAL A 72 19.85 6.45 14.51
N GLY A 73 20.36 6.67 13.29
CA GLY A 73 21.80 6.72 13.02
C GLY A 73 22.51 5.36 13.03
N THR A 74 21.77 4.27 13.28
CA THR A 74 22.32 2.90 13.21
C THR A 74 22.25 2.35 11.79
N PHE A 75 23.00 1.28 11.52
CA PHE A 75 22.87 0.52 10.27
C PHE A 75 21.43 0.04 10.01
N ILE A 76 20.74 -0.42 11.07
CA ILE A 76 19.35 -0.87 10.99
C ILE A 76 18.43 0.29 10.61
N GLY A 77 18.62 1.47 11.21
CA GLY A 77 17.87 2.68 10.84
C GLY A 77 18.07 3.08 9.38
N SER A 78 19.33 3.07 8.91
CA SER A 78 19.66 3.32 7.51
C SER A 78 19.05 2.28 6.57
N PHE A 79 18.98 1.01 6.98
CA PHE A 79 18.31 -0.05 6.23
C PHE A 79 16.80 0.22 6.09
N PHE A 80 16.11 0.59 7.17
CA PHE A 80 14.70 0.98 7.08
C PHE A 80 14.47 2.21 6.18
N ALA A 81 15.38 3.20 6.23
CA ALA A 81 15.32 4.36 5.34
C ALA A 81 15.48 3.95 3.86
N LEU A 82 16.41 3.04 3.56
CA LEU A 82 16.59 2.47 2.22
C LEU A 82 15.32 1.74 1.75
N VAL A 83 14.76 0.87 2.59
CA VAL A 83 13.52 0.14 2.27
C VAL A 83 12.36 1.09 2.03
N ALA A 84 12.21 2.14 2.85
CA ALA A 84 11.18 3.16 2.66
C ALA A 84 11.37 3.92 1.33
N GLY A 85 12.61 4.29 0.99
CA GLY A 85 12.93 4.94 -0.29
C GLY A 85 12.62 4.05 -1.50
N VAL A 86 13.01 2.77 -1.45
CA VAL A 86 12.69 1.79 -2.51
C VAL A 86 11.19 1.58 -2.62
N ALA A 87 10.47 1.44 -1.51
CA ALA A 87 9.03 1.28 -1.50
C ALA A 87 8.30 2.50 -2.07
N TRP A 88 8.80 3.70 -1.78
CA TRP A 88 8.27 4.94 -2.35
C TRP A 88 8.54 5.03 -3.85
N GLY A 89 9.77 4.75 -4.30
CA GLY A 89 10.10 4.73 -5.73
C GLY A 89 9.27 3.69 -6.51
N PHE A 90 9.08 2.52 -5.92
CA PHE A 90 8.17 1.49 -6.44
C PHE A 90 6.74 2.03 -6.58
N HIS A 91 6.19 2.64 -5.53
CA HIS A 91 4.85 3.23 -5.55
C HIS A 91 4.70 4.29 -6.63
N PHE A 92 5.68 5.18 -6.74
CA PHE A 92 5.69 6.27 -7.70
C PHE A 92 5.71 5.76 -9.15
N CYS A 93 6.64 4.87 -9.48
CA CYS A 93 6.75 4.29 -10.82
C CYS A 93 5.47 3.55 -11.23
N TYR A 94 4.89 2.78 -10.31
CA TYR A 94 3.65 2.05 -10.60
C TYR A 94 2.43 2.96 -10.71
N THR A 95 2.37 4.03 -9.93
CA THR A 95 1.30 5.04 -10.06
C THR A 95 1.36 5.73 -11.42
N ILE A 96 2.56 6.07 -11.91
CA ILE A 96 2.71 6.59 -13.28
C ILE A 96 2.28 5.52 -14.29
N ASN A 97 2.78 4.29 -14.15
CA ASN A 97 2.45 3.22 -15.08
C ASN A 97 0.95 2.91 -15.12
N SER A 98 0.21 3.01 -14.02
CA SER A 98 -1.24 2.79 -14.01
C SER A 98 -2.01 3.90 -14.74
N PHE A 99 -1.53 5.14 -14.73
CA PHE A 99 -2.11 6.22 -15.54
C PHE A 99 -1.79 6.10 -17.04
N LEU A 100 -0.69 5.43 -17.39
CA LEU A 100 -0.27 5.22 -18.77
C LEU A 100 -0.96 4.01 -19.43
N GLN A 101 -1.51 3.09 -18.63
CA GLN A 101 -2.21 1.92 -19.13
C GLN A 101 -3.71 2.24 -19.29
N PRO A 102 -4.35 1.87 -20.41
CA PRO A 102 -5.80 1.91 -20.52
C PRO A 102 -6.40 1.05 -19.42
N GLN A 103 -7.14 1.65 -18.49
CA GLN A 103 -7.83 0.90 -17.45
C GLN A 103 -9.03 0.19 -18.09
N SER A 104 -9.04 -1.14 -18.04
CA SER A 104 -10.27 -1.91 -18.25
C SER A 104 -11.02 -1.91 -16.93
N ASP A 105 -11.90 -0.93 -16.75
CA ASP A 105 -12.92 -0.97 -15.69
C ASP A 105 -13.95 -2.08 -15.98
#